data_AF-A0AAD6R6E0-F1
#
_entry.id   AF-A0AAD6R6E0-F1
#
_cell.length_a   1.000
_cell.length_b   1.000
_cell.length_c   1.000
_cell.angle_alpha   90.00
_cell.angle_beta   90.00
_cell.angle_gamma   90.00
#
_symmetry.space_group_name_H-M   'P 1'
#
loop_
_entity.id
_entity.type
_entity.pdbx_description
1 polymer ?
#
loop_
_entity_poly.entity_id
_entity_poly.type
_entity_poly.pdbx_seq_one_letter_code
_entity_poly.pdbx_strand_id
1 'polypeptide(L)'
;MNQVRILILSSVLLLQKSSRGLSYMQRKTAFVVEHDFIMATYLADRVIVYEGQPSVDCTANSPQSLLTGMNLFLSHLDITFRRDPTNFRPRINKLDSTKDREQKTAGSYYYLDD
;
A
#
# COMPACT_ATOMS: atom_id res chain seq x y z
N MET A 1 -11.02 21.65 -1.45
CA MET A 1 -12.29 21.70 -2.20
C MET A 1 -12.33 20.43 -3.04
N ASN A 2 -13.43 19.66 -2.93
CA ASN A 2 -13.66 18.31 -3.49
C ASN A 2 -12.88 17.21 -2.74
N GLN A 3 -13.42 16.63 -1.68
CA GLN A 3 -14.32 15.46 -1.72
C GLN A 3 -13.81 14.39 -2.69
N VAL A 4 -13.73 13.15 -2.18
CA VAL A 4 -13.63 11.88 -2.93
C VAL A 4 -12.21 11.34 -3.16
N ARG A 5 -11.90 10.25 -2.44
CA ARG A 5 -11.14 9.02 -2.82
C ARG A 5 -10.42 8.41 -1.62
N ILE A 6 -11.16 8.17 -0.54
CA ILE A 6 -10.72 7.22 0.49
C ILE A 6 -11.91 6.32 0.70
N LEU A 7 -11.90 5.14 0.10
CA LEU A 7 -12.59 4.03 0.74
C LEU A 7 -11.53 3.11 1.30
N ILE A 8 -11.59 3.05 2.63
CA ILE A 8 -11.06 2.06 3.56
C ILE A 8 -9.95 1.25 2.94
N LEU A 9 -8.76 1.50 3.46
CA LEU A 9 -7.65 0.57 3.53
C LEU A 9 -8.19 -0.68 4.27
N SER A 10 -9.09 -1.40 3.62
CA SER A 10 -9.56 -2.72 3.95
C SER A 10 -8.54 -3.58 3.27
N SER A 11 -7.34 -3.59 3.83
CA SER A 11 -6.29 -4.50 3.46
C SER A 11 -6.92 -5.89 3.57
N VAL A 12 -7.42 -6.44 2.48
CA VAL A 12 -7.80 -7.84 2.44
C VAL A 12 -6.47 -8.56 2.32
N LEU A 13 -5.75 -8.60 3.44
CA LEU A 13 -4.46 -9.21 3.56
C LEU A 13 -4.65 -10.71 3.62
N LEU A 14 -4.44 -11.41 2.50
CA LEU A 14 -4.09 -12.83 2.51
C LEU A 14 -2.76 -13.03 3.26
N LEU A 15 -2.83 -13.27 4.56
CA LEU A 15 -1.68 -13.74 5.33
C LEU A 15 -1.31 -15.15 4.81
N GLN A 16 -0.33 -15.23 3.93
CA GLN A 16 0.31 -16.48 3.53
C GLN A 16 1.63 -16.53 4.29
N LYS A 17 1.56 -16.90 5.57
CA LYS A 17 2.76 -17.14 6.38
C LYS A 17 3.52 -18.34 5.78
N SER A 18 4.38 -18.07 4.81
CA SER A 18 5.28 -19.04 4.20
C SER A 18 6.71 -18.56 4.42
N SER A 19 7.44 -19.32 5.22
CA SER A 19 8.91 -19.44 5.20
C SER A 19 9.77 -18.28 5.73
N ARG A 20 9.49 -17.72 6.92
CA ARG A 20 10.56 -17.20 7.80
C ARG A 20 10.29 -17.56 9.28
N GLY A 21 10.80 -18.71 9.71
CA GLY A 21 11.17 -18.94 11.11
C GLY A 21 10.18 -19.60 12.09
N LEU A 22 8.93 -19.91 11.74
CA LEU A 22 8.05 -20.69 12.64
C LEU A 22 7.54 -21.97 11.97
N SER A 23 8.25 -23.06 12.28
CA SER A 23 7.76 -24.43 12.20
C SER A 23 6.44 -24.56 12.98
N TYR A 24 5.43 -25.18 12.37
CA TYR A 24 4.19 -25.70 13.00
C TYR A 24 2.93 -24.82 13.11
N MET A 25 2.90 -23.57 12.64
CA MET A 25 1.64 -22.81 12.59
C MET A 25 0.89 -23.14 11.28
N GLN A 26 -0.32 -23.70 11.38
CA GLN A 26 -1.19 -24.07 10.25
C GLN A 26 -1.20 -22.99 9.16
N ARG A 27 -1.10 -23.40 7.88
CA ARG A 27 -1.24 -22.55 6.68
C ARG A 27 -2.64 -21.94 6.62
N LYS A 28 -2.90 -20.95 7.47
CA LYS A 28 -4.18 -20.25 7.60
C LYS A 28 -4.06 -18.93 6.86
N THR A 29 -5.05 -18.67 6.02
CA THR A 29 -5.24 -17.38 5.37
C THR A 29 -6.15 -16.53 6.27
N ALA A 30 -5.77 -15.30 6.51
CA ALA A 30 -6.62 -14.29 7.15
C ALA A 30 -6.99 -13.20 6.14
N PHE A 31 -7.83 -12.26 6.55
CA PHE A 31 -8.07 -10.97 5.89
C PHE A 31 -8.09 -9.91 6.99
N VAL A 32 -7.38 -8.79 6.82
CA VAL A 32 -7.10 -7.83 7.93
C VAL A 32 -7.25 -6.39 7.48
N VAL A 33 -8.42 -5.80 7.73
CA VAL A 33 -8.71 -4.40 7.39
C VAL A 33 -7.94 -3.45 8.31
N GLU A 34 -7.12 -2.55 7.75
CA GLU A 34 -6.22 -1.67 8.50
C GLU A 34 -6.15 -0.29 7.88
N HIS A 35 -6.47 0.76 8.64
CA HIS A 35 -6.36 2.14 8.15
C HIS A 35 -4.91 2.67 8.09
N ASP A 36 -3.99 2.04 8.80
CA ASP A 36 -2.57 2.40 8.79
C ASP A 36 -1.82 1.58 7.73
N PHE A 37 -1.37 2.27 6.67
CA PHE A 37 -0.64 1.62 5.59
C PHE A 37 0.72 1.04 6.06
N ILE A 38 1.36 1.60 7.09
CA ILE A 38 2.64 1.08 7.59
C ILE A 38 2.41 -0.30 8.20
N MET A 39 1.40 -0.41 9.06
CA MET A 39 1.01 -1.70 9.64
C MET A 39 0.57 -2.68 8.56
N ALA A 40 -0.21 -2.21 7.58
CA ALA A 40 -0.64 -3.04 6.45
C ALA A 40 0.57 -3.58 5.67
N THR A 41 1.56 -2.76 5.33
CA THR A 41 2.76 -3.21 4.60
C THR A 41 3.66 -4.15 5.41
N TYR A 42 3.65 -4.03 6.74
CA TYR A 42 4.43 -4.91 7.62
C TYR A 42 3.82 -6.31 7.74
N LEU A 43 2.49 -6.39 7.78
CA LEU A 43 1.78 -7.65 7.90
C LEU A 43 1.56 -8.33 6.54
N ALA A 44 1.56 -7.55 5.45
CA ALA A 44 0.98 -7.99 4.19
C ALA A 44 1.90 -8.69 3.18
N ASP A 45 1.45 -9.85 2.69
CA ASP A 45 2.04 -10.49 1.50
C ASP A 45 1.40 -10.00 0.19
N ARG A 46 0.08 -9.73 0.23
CA ARG A 46 -0.74 -9.24 -0.89
C ARG A 46 -1.75 -8.22 -0.43
N VAL A 47 -2.13 -7.33 -1.34
CA VAL A 47 -3.10 -6.27 -1.08
C VAL A 47 -4.19 -6.25 -2.14
N ILE A 48 -5.38 -5.83 -1.74
CA ILE A 48 -6.50 -5.52 -2.65
C ILE A 48 -6.73 -4.02 -2.56
N VAL A 49 -6.68 -3.34 -3.70
CA VAL A 49 -6.98 -1.91 -3.80
C VAL A 49 -8.43 -1.76 -4.22
N TYR A 50 -9.15 -0.90 -3.51
CA TYR A 50 -10.52 -0.52 -3.84
C TYR A 50 -10.52 0.83 -4.56
N GLU A 51 -11.35 0.95 -5.58
CA GLU A 51 -11.51 2.15 -6.40
C GLU A 51 -12.98 2.55 -6.49
N GLY A 52 -13.26 3.84 -6.56
CA GLY A 52 -14.63 4.35 -6.69
C GLY A 52 -14.86 5.64 -5.92
N GLN A 53 -16.12 6.05 -5.88
CA GLN A 53 -16.55 7.25 -5.17
C GLN A 53 -17.22 6.86 -3.84
N PRO A 54 -16.66 7.28 -2.68
CA PRO A 54 -17.33 7.17 -1.39
C PRO A 54 -18.81 7.51 -1.43
N SER A 55 -19.61 6.61 -0.83
CA SER A 55 -21.08 6.71 -0.76
C SER A 55 -21.80 6.63 -2.11
N VAL A 56 -21.12 6.28 -3.21
CA VAL A 56 -21.72 6.07 -4.53
C VAL A 56 -21.44 4.66 -5.04
N ASP A 57 -20.16 4.33 -5.29
CA ASP A 57 -19.75 3.04 -5.85
C ASP A 57 -18.35 2.63 -5.38
N CYS A 58 -18.06 1.33 -5.48
CA CYS A 58 -16.78 0.78 -5.08
C CYS A 58 -16.51 -0.52 -5.85
N THR A 59 -15.34 -0.62 -6.47
CA THR A 59 -14.82 -1.78 -7.19
C THR A 59 -13.60 -2.33 -6.46
N ALA A 60 -13.63 -3.62 -6.14
CA ALA A 60 -12.49 -4.33 -5.56
C ALA A 60 -11.63 -4.93 -6.66
N ASN A 61 -10.34 -4.58 -6.69
CA ASN A 61 -9.40 -5.21 -7.62
C ASN A 61 -9.02 -6.63 -7.20
N SER A 62 -8.36 -7.37 -8.10
CA SER A 62 -7.78 -8.67 -7.76
C SER A 62 -6.62 -8.52 -6.75
N PRO A 63 -6.31 -9.54 -5.93
CA PRO A 63 -5.18 -9.50 -5.02
C PRO A 63 -3.84 -9.33 -5.77
N GLN A 64 -3.17 -8.22 -5.53
CA GLN A 64 -1.89 -7.86 -6.15
C GLN A 64 -0.73 -8.01 -5.16
N SER A 65 0.50 -7.96 -5.67
CA SER A 65 1.68 -7.85 -4.82
C SER A 65 1.65 -6.54 -4.03
N LEU A 66 2.31 -6.51 -2.88
CA LEU A 66 2.39 -5.31 -2.05
C LEU A 66 2.94 -4.11 -2.84
N LEU A 67 4.00 -4.29 -3.63
CA LEU A 67 4.61 -3.22 -4.42
C LEU A 67 3.63 -2.64 -5.45
N THR A 68 3.00 -3.50 -6.25
CA THR A 68 2.09 -3.08 -7.32
C THR A 68 0.86 -2.40 -6.75
N GLY A 69 0.25 -2.99 -5.72
CA GLY A 69 -0.95 -2.42 -5.10
C GLY A 69 -0.68 -1.11 -4.37
N MET A 70 0.47 -0.98 -3.69
CA MET A 70 0.84 0.29 -3.04
C MET A 70 1.13 1.39 -4.07
N ASN A 71 1.80 1.08 -5.19
CA ASN A 71 2.01 2.06 -6.25
C ASN A 71 0.68 2.51 -6.88
N LEU A 72 -0.23 1.57 -7.16
CA LEU A 72 -1.56 1.89 -7.66
C LEU A 72 -2.33 2.79 -6.68
N PHE A 73 -2.39 2.39 -5.41
CA PHE A 73 -3.07 3.15 -4.35
C PHE A 73 -2.53 4.58 -4.20
N LEU A 74 -1.20 4.72 -4.12
CA LEU A 74 -0.56 6.03 -3.94
C LEU A 74 -0.67 6.91 -5.19
N SER A 75 -0.72 6.31 -6.39
CA SER A 75 -0.97 7.06 -7.62
C SER A 75 -2.34 7.73 -7.64
N HIS A 76 -3.36 7.08 -7.06
CA HIS A 76 -4.70 7.66 -6.95
C HIS A 76 -4.79 8.80 -5.94
N LEU A 77 -3.89 8.82 -4.96
CA LEU A 77 -3.76 9.90 -3.98
C LEU A 77 -2.83 11.01 -4.45
N ASP A 78 -2.11 10.80 -5.56
CA ASP A 78 -1.05 11.68 -6.06
C ASP A 78 0.04 12.01 -5.02
N ILE A 79 0.38 11.02 -4.18
CA ILE A 79 1.37 11.14 -3.09
C ILE A 79 2.49 10.13 -3.32
N THR A 80 3.74 10.55 -3.15
CA THR A 80 4.88 9.64 -3.22
C THR A 80 5.60 9.49 -1.88
N PHE A 81 6.21 8.32 -1.66
CA PHE A 81 6.97 7.98 -0.47
C PHE A 81 8.42 7.67 -0.79
N ARG A 82 9.31 8.15 0.08
CA ARG A 82 10.73 7.78 0.11
C ARG A 82 11.06 7.10 1.42
N ARG A 83 12.12 6.28 1.43
CA ARG A 83 12.72 5.82 2.68
C ARG A 83 13.75 6.82 3.19
N ASP A 84 13.76 7.02 4.49
CA ASP A 84 14.82 7.74 5.17
C ASP A 84 16.06 6.84 5.27
N PRO A 85 17.25 7.27 4.82
CA PRO A 85 18.45 6.43 4.81
C PRO A 85 18.96 6.07 6.21
N THR A 86 18.55 6.80 7.25
CA THR A 86 19.05 6.59 8.62
C THR A 86 18.25 5.57 9.41
N ASN A 87 16.94 5.51 9.18
CA ASN A 87 16.02 4.70 9.98
C ASN A 87 15.03 3.88 9.14
N PHE A 88 15.16 3.91 7.81
CA PHE A 88 14.34 3.19 6.84
C PHE A 88 12.83 3.44 6.93
N ARG A 89 12.40 4.46 7.69
CA ARG A 89 10.98 4.80 7.78
C ARG A 89 10.49 5.40 6.47
N PRO A 90 9.31 4.99 5.99
CA PRO A 90 8.67 5.64 4.86
C PRO A 90 8.28 7.07 5.27
N ARG A 91 8.68 8.05 4.45
CA ARG A 91 8.33 9.46 4.59
C ARG A 91 7.68 9.98 3.32
N ILE A 92 6.61 10.74 3.50
CA ILE A 92 5.91 11.44 2.42
C ILE A 92 6.84 12.49 1.79
N ASN A 93 6.91 12.51 0.46
CA ASN A 93 7.54 13.62 -0.24
C ASN A 93 6.62 14.84 -0.23
N LYS A 94 7.19 16.03 -0.16
CA LYS A 94 6.42 17.26 -0.35
C LYS A 94 5.92 17.31 -1.79
N LEU A 95 4.66 17.72 -1.98
CA LEU A 95 4.04 17.90 -3.29
C LEU A 95 4.94 18.77 -4.17
N ASP A 96 5.14 18.35 -5.42
CA ASP A 96 5.94 19.03 -6.44
C ASP A 96 7.43 19.22 -6.10
N SER A 97 7.92 18.60 -5.03
CA SER A 97 9.36 18.56 -4.75
C SER A 97 10.10 17.81 -5.85
N THR A 98 11.40 18.05 -6.00
CA THR A 98 12.24 17.37 -7.00
C THR A 98 12.07 15.85 -6.94
N LYS A 99 12.14 15.27 -5.73
CA LYS A 99 11.95 13.83 -5.52
C LYS A 99 10.53 13.34 -5.85
N ASP A 100 9.50 14.14 -5.55
CA ASP A 100 8.11 13.80 -5.88
C ASP A 100 7.91 13.70 -7.39
N ARG A 101 8.40 14.70 -8.14
CA ARG A 101 8.31 14.74 -9.60
C ARG A 101 9.10 13.61 -10.26
N GLU A 102 10.30 13.34 -9.78
CA GLU A 102 11.12 12.20 -10.26
C GLU A 102 10.38 10.87 -10.07
N GLN A 103 9.84 10.64 -8.88
CA GLN A 103 9.10 9.42 -8.55
C GLN A 103 7.81 9.26 -9.36
N LYS A 104 7.02 10.33 -9.51
CA LYS A 104 5.81 10.35 -10.35
C LYS A 104 6.14 10.06 -11.81
N THR A 105 7.20 10.68 -12.33
CA THR A 105 7.65 10.45 -13.72
C THR A 105 8.11 9.01 -13.94
N ALA A 106 8.75 8.41 -12.93
CA ALA A 106 9.16 7.02 -12.94
C ALA A 106 8.02 6.02 -12.64
N GLY A 107 6.80 6.48 -12.34
CA GLY A 107 5.68 5.64 -11.90
C GLY A 107 5.94 4.89 -10.57
N SER A 108 6.91 5.36 -9.79
CA SER A 108 7.43 4.70 -8.59
C SER A 108 7.06 5.50 -7.33
N TYR A 109 5.83 5.33 -6.87
CA TYR A 109 5.25 6.00 -5.70
C TYR A 109 5.65 5.35 -4.37
N TYR A 110 6.03 4.07 -4.38
CA TYR A 110 6.44 3.29 -3.20
C TYR A 110 7.65 2.40 -3.50
N TYR A 111 8.58 2.32 -2.54
CA TYR A 111 9.75 1.45 -2.58
C TYR A 111 9.74 0.47 -1.42
N LEU A 112 9.85 -0.83 -1.72
CA LEU A 112 9.86 -1.88 -0.70
C LEU A 112 11.22 -2.07 -0.05
N ASP A 113 12.33 -2.11 -0.79
CA ASP A 113 13.72 -2.17 -0.30
C ASP A 113 14.64 -2.12 -1.53
N ASP A 114 15.77 -1.42 -1.44
CA ASP A 114 17.07 -1.85 -1.99
C ASP A 114 17.96 -2.14 -0.77
#